data_AF-A0A1C6GZU5-F1
#
_entry.id   AF-A0A1C6GZU5-F1
#
_cell.length_a   1.000
_cell.length_b   1.000
_cell.length_c   1.000
_cell.angle_alpha   90.00
_cell.angle_beta   90.00
_cell.angle_gamma   90.00
#
_symmetry.space_group_name_H-M   'P 1'
#
loop_
_entity.id
_entity.type
_entity.pdbx_description
1 polymer ?
#
loop_
_entity_poly.entity_id
_entity_poly.type
_entity_poly.pdbx_seq_one_letter_code
_entity_poly.pdbx_strand_id
1 'polypeptide(L)'
;MMKKIGNFLLALVPAVSMIVLELLMEVVVILGIMFMELISANAKGMPMSLTDILNSLPQMVMDHYMLLLIMIQISWIVGFGLWYYFGFVRKKERLKLAQVFSVRSFSAEICLAVGFYFIITLYLSFAGFAFPNLMEDYNLLMEQTGIADRTVLSTISTIVFAPICEEVIFRGLTYKFARRAGLNFLLANILQALLFGIIHMNWIQGTYAFCLGLLLGFVNERYHSLYAAVLLHALFNFCGTYLAEALGFLPDVPGVYAGMAAVGVILVGISWYLLKKEKSVKMERAAAGRITDGDNMNF
;
A
#
# COMPACT_ATOMS: atom_id res chain seq x y z
N MET A 1 -27.67 -17.44 -6.15
CA MET A 1 -27.78 -16.10 -5.54
C MET A 1 -27.02 -16.00 -4.22
N MET A 2 -27.29 -16.88 -3.23
CA MET A 2 -26.66 -16.83 -1.90
C MET A 2 -25.11 -16.84 -1.91
N LYS A 3 -24.48 -17.65 -2.78
CA LYS A 3 -23.01 -17.68 -2.90
C LYS A 3 -22.40 -16.34 -3.37
N LYS A 4 -23.11 -15.59 -4.24
CA LYS A 4 -22.66 -14.28 -4.72
C LYS A 4 -22.77 -13.22 -3.62
N ILE A 5 -23.88 -13.22 -2.89
CA ILE A 5 -24.10 -12.34 -1.73
C ILE A 5 -23.04 -12.61 -0.65
N GLY A 6 -22.79 -13.88 -0.32
CA GLY A 6 -21.75 -14.26 0.64
C GLY A 6 -20.37 -13.77 0.22
N ASN A 7 -20.00 -13.92 -1.05
CA ASN A 7 -18.72 -13.39 -1.55
C ASN A 7 -18.65 -11.86 -1.54
N PHE A 8 -19.77 -11.16 -1.76
CA PHE A 8 -19.79 -9.70 -1.68
C PHE A 8 -19.56 -9.23 -0.24
N LEU A 9 -20.25 -9.84 0.73
CA LEU A 9 -20.00 -9.56 2.15
C LEU A 9 -18.56 -9.87 2.54
N LEU A 10 -18.02 -11.01 2.08
CA LEU A 10 -16.60 -11.36 2.28
C LEU A 10 -15.61 -10.41 1.59
N ALA A 11 -16.05 -9.57 0.64
CA ALA A 11 -15.19 -8.53 0.10
C ALA A 11 -15.01 -7.38 1.08
N LEU A 12 -15.97 -7.14 1.99
CA LEU A 12 -15.90 -6.08 2.99
C LEU A 12 -15.16 -6.53 4.26
N VAL A 13 -15.23 -7.84 4.58
CA VAL A 13 -14.65 -8.39 5.82
C VAL A 13 -13.16 -8.08 5.98
N PRO A 14 -12.27 -8.20 4.97
CA PRO A 14 -10.84 -7.92 5.16
C PRO A 14 -10.55 -6.52 5.68
N ALA A 15 -11.24 -5.49 5.16
CA ALA A 15 -11.06 -4.11 5.62
C ALA A 15 -11.57 -3.91 7.06
N VAL A 16 -12.72 -4.50 7.41
CA VAL A 16 -13.24 -4.43 8.79
C VAL A 16 -12.34 -5.21 9.75
N SER A 17 -11.88 -6.39 9.36
CA SER A 17 -10.96 -7.21 10.15
C SER A 17 -9.61 -6.53 10.34
N MET A 18 -9.15 -5.71 9.38
CA MET A 18 -7.92 -4.93 9.50
C MET A 18 -8.02 -3.95 10.68
N ILE A 19 -9.08 -3.14 10.71
CA ILE A 19 -9.34 -2.18 11.80
C ILE A 19 -9.51 -2.90 13.14
N VAL A 20 -10.27 -3.99 13.17
CA VAL A 20 -10.47 -4.76 14.41
C VAL A 20 -9.15 -5.32 14.92
N LEU A 21 -8.32 -5.88 14.03
CA LEU A 21 -7.03 -6.45 14.41
C LEU A 21 -6.04 -5.35 14.82
N GLU A 22 -6.08 -4.18 14.18
CA GLU A 22 -5.32 -3.00 14.57
C GLU A 22 -5.61 -2.61 16.02
N LEU A 23 -6.89 -2.38 16.36
CA LEU A 23 -7.32 -1.98 17.70
C LEU A 23 -6.97 -3.05 18.75
N LEU A 24 -7.14 -4.33 18.43
CA LEU A 24 -6.78 -5.43 19.34
C LEU A 24 -5.27 -5.47 19.59
N MET A 25 -4.47 -5.37 18.53
CA MET A 25 -3.01 -5.39 18.65
C MET A 25 -2.48 -4.15 19.33
N GLU A 26 -3.11 -2.99 19.13
CA GLU A 26 -2.78 -1.76 19.81
C GLU A 26 -2.93 -1.91 21.33
N VAL A 27 -4.08 -2.41 21.80
CA VAL A 27 -4.28 -2.70 23.23
C VAL A 27 -3.23 -3.68 23.76
N VAL A 28 -2.95 -4.77 23.03
CA VAL A 28 -1.97 -5.77 23.45
C VAL A 28 -0.57 -5.19 23.57
N VAL A 29 -0.14 -4.40 22.60
CA VAL A 29 1.21 -3.81 22.58
C VAL A 29 1.32 -2.72 23.65
N ILE A 30 0.31 -1.87 23.81
CA ILE A 30 0.29 -0.85 24.86
C ILE A 30 0.41 -1.49 26.26
N LEU A 31 -0.37 -2.54 26.53
CA LEU A 31 -0.25 -3.29 27.79
C LEU A 31 1.14 -3.90 27.98
N GLY A 32 1.76 -4.38 26.89
CA GLY A 32 3.13 -4.89 26.90
C GLY A 32 4.16 -3.80 27.24
N ILE A 33 4.04 -2.62 26.64
CA ILE A 33 4.91 -1.47 26.92
C ILE A 33 4.76 -1.01 28.37
N MET A 34 3.51 -0.86 28.85
CA MET A 34 3.23 -0.52 30.25
C MET A 34 3.87 -1.52 31.23
N PHE A 35 3.80 -2.82 30.91
CA PHE A 35 4.39 -3.86 31.74
C PHE A 35 5.92 -3.79 31.75
N MET A 36 6.56 -3.57 30.60
CA MET A 36 8.02 -3.40 30.51
C MET A 36 8.50 -2.18 31.30
N GLU A 37 7.78 -1.06 31.21
CA GLU A 37 8.13 0.16 31.94
C GLU A 37 7.95 0.00 33.46
N LEU A 38 6.90 -0.70 33.89
CA LEU A 38 6.71 -1.01 35.31
C LEU A 38 7.87 -1.84 35.87
N ILE A 39 8.30 -2.87 35.14
CA ILE A 39 9.45 -3.71 35.52
C ILE A 39 10.73 -2.87 35.56
N SER A 40 10.97 -2.05 34.53
CA SER A 40 12.13 -1.16 34.43
C SER A 40 12.21 -0.18 35.59
N ALA A 41 11.10 0.48 35.90
CA ALA A 41 10.99 1.46 36.98
C ALA A 41 11.20 0.82 38.35
N ASN A 42 10.59 -0.35 38.60
CA ASN A 42 10.81 -1.12 39.83
C ASN A 42 12.27 -1.59 39.97
N ALA A 43 12.90 -2.04 38.89
CA ALA A 43 14.31 -2.44 38.89
C ALA A 43 15.26 -1.26 39.20
N LYS A 44 14.87 -0.04 38.84
CA LYS A 44 15.59 1.20 39.18
C LYS A 44 15.27 1.74 40.58
N GLY A 45 14.44 1.05 41.37
CA GLY A 45 14.01 1.51 42.69
C GLY A 45 13.05 2.70 42.66
N MET A 46 12.42 2.97 41.51
CA MET A 46 11.46 4.06 41.30
C MET A 46 10.09 3.47 40.92
N PRO A 47 9.36 2.82 41.84
CA PRO A 47 8.07 2.22 41.52
C PRO A 47 7.07 3.30 41.08
N MET A 48 6.42 3.09 39.94
CA MET A 48 5.38 3.98 39.44
C MET A 48 4.01 3.62 40.02
N SER A 49 3.22 4.62 40.41
CA SER A 49 1.81 4.43 40.75
C SER A 49 0.96 4.28 39.48
N LEU A 50 -0.27 3.79 39.61
CA LEU A 50 -1.21 3.73 38.48
C LEU A 50 -1.46 5.11 37.85
N THR A 51 -1.49 6.17 38.66
CA THR A 51 -1.69 7.54 38.20
C THR A 51 -0.49 8.02 37.36
N ASP A 52 0.73 7.68 37.77
CA ASP A 52 1.95 8.03 37.03
C ASP A 52 1.95 7.35 35.65
N ILE A 53 1.55 6.07 35.61
CA ILE A 53 1.45 5.31 34.36
C ILE A 53 0.44 5.97 33.42
N LEU A 54 -0.78 6.25 33.90
CA LEU A 54 -1.82 6.85 33.07
C LEU A 54 -1.42 8.23 32.52
N ASN A 55 -0.71 9.03 33.32
CA ASN A 55 -0.23 10.35 32.88
C ASN A 55 0.93 10.24 31.88
N SER A 56 1.79 9.22 32.00
CA SER A 56 2.90 8.97 31.08
C SER A 56 2.48 8.22 29.81
N LEU A 57 1.29 7.61 29.79
CA LEU A 57 0.84 6.73 28.73
C LEU A 57 0.92 7.36 27.32
N PRO A 58 0.45 8.60 27.09
CA PRO A 58 0.56 9.21 25.76
C PRO A 58 2.01 9.31 25.28
N GLN A 59 2.92 9.77 26.15
CA GLN A 59 4.34 9.87 25.80
C GLN A 59 4.96 8.50 25.57
N MET A 60 4.64 7.52 26.44
CA MET A 60 5.13 6.15 26.33
C MET A 60 4.72 5.50 25.00
N VAL A 61 3.49 5.74 24.54
CA VAL A 61 3.01 5.29 23.22
C VAL A 61 3.80 5.95 22.10
N MET A 62 4.01 7.26 22.17
CA MET A 62 4.79 8.00 21.16
C MET A 62 6.24 7.49 21.08
N ASP A 63 6.89 7.27 22.22
CA ASP A 63 8.27 6.78 22.30
C ASP A 63 8.42 5.37 21.70
N HIS A 64 7.34 4.59 21.69
CA HIS A 64 7.31 3.21 21.19
C HIS A 64 6.46 3.03 19.92
N TYR A 65 6.06 4.12 19.26
CA TYR A 65 5.11 4.08 18.14
C TYR A 65 5.61 3.20 16.98
N MET A 66 6.91 3.22 16.67
CA MET A 66 7.50 2.33 15.66
C MET A 66 7.41 0.85 16.00
N LEU A 67 7.62 0.49 17.27
CA LEU A 67 7.46 -0.88 17.71
C LEU A 67 5.99 -1.32 17.57
N LEU A 68 5.07 -0.47 18.02
CA LEU A 68 3.62 -0.66 17.88
C LEU A 68 3.23 -0.92 16.42
N LEU A 69 3.64 -0.04 15.51
CA LEU A 69 3.34 -0.13 14.08
C LEU A 69 3.85 -1.44 13.46
N ILE A 70 5.09 -1.83 13.77
CA ILE A 70 5.70 -3.06 13.25
C ILE A 70 4.98 -4.31 13.79
N MET A 71 4.63 -4.34 15.08
CA MET A 71 3.90 -5.47 15.67
C MET A 71 2.52 -5.65 15.02
N ILE A 72 1.82 -4.55 14.76
CA ILE A 72 0.55 -4.55 14.03
C ILE A 72 0.75 -5.11 12.60
N GLN A 73 1.74 -4.60 11.86
CA GLN A 73 2.02 -5.05 10.50
C GLN A 73 2.40 -6.54 10.43
N ILE A 74 3.22 -7.03 11.37
CA ILE A 74 3.55 -8.46 11.47
C ILE A 74 2.29 -9.28 11.69
N SER A 75 1.39 -8.84 12.59
CA SER A 75 0.11 -9.52 12.83
C SER A 75 -0.74 -9.60 11.56
N TRP A 76 -0.75 -8.53 10.75
CA TRP A 76 -1.47 -8.48 9.48
C TRP A 76 -0.86 -9.40 8.43
N ILE A 77 0.47 -9.41 8.29
CA ILE A 77 1.19 -10.34 7.39
C ILE A 77 0.83 -11.78 7.72
N VAL A 78 0.83 -12.14 9.01
CA VAL A 78 0.49 -13.49 9.45
C VAL A 78 -1.00 -13.78 9.20
N GLY A 79 -1.90 -12.97 9.74
CA GLY A 79 -3.34 -13.21 9.67
C GLY A 79 -3.89 -13.20 8.23
N PHE A 80 -3.68 -12.09 7.52
CA PHE A 80 -4.19 -11.93 6.16
C PHE A 80 -3.37 -12.69 5.13
N GLY A 81 -2.06 -12.84 5.34
CA GLY A 81 -1.21 -13.66 4.47
C GLY A 81 -1.62 -15.13 4.50
N LEU A 82 -1.89 -15.70 5.68
CA LEU A 82 -2.42 -17.06 5.80
C LEU A 82 -3.80 -17.19 5.17
N TRP A 83 -4.69 -16.21 5.41
CA TRP A 83 -6.02 -16.20 4.78
C TRP A 83 -5.91 -16.18 3.25
N TYR A 84 -5.08 -15.30 2.70
CA TYR A 84 -4.84 -15.20 1.27
C TYR A 84 -4.25 -16.50 0.71
N TYR A 85 -3.27 -17.08 1.40
CA TYR A 85 -2.62 -18.32 1.00
C TYR A 85 -3.61 -19.48 0.92
N PHE A 86 -4.38 -19.73 1.98
CA PHE A 86 -5.34 -20.85 2.02
C PHE A 86 -6.60 -20.61 1.15
N GLY A 87 -6.98 -19.34 0.97
CA GLY A 87 -8.16 -18.95 0.19
C GLY A 87 -7.95 -18.98 -1.33
N PHE A 88 -6.74 -18.67 -1.79
CA PHE A 88 -6.47 -18.40 -3.21
C PHE A 88 -5.20 -19.08 -3.74
N VAL A 89 -4.06 -18.97 -3.05
CA VAL A 89 -2.77 -19.47 -3.56
C VAL A 89 -2.73 -20.99 -3.59
N ARG A 90 -2.95 -21.65 -2.43
CA ARG A 90 -2.93 -23.12 -2.29
C ARG A 90 -3.88 -23.82 -3.26
N LYS A 91 -5.00 -23.17 -3.60
CA LYS A 91 -6.12 -23.81 -4.29
C LYS A 91 -6.04 -23.79 -5.82
N LYS A 92 -5.18 -22.97 -6.47
CA LYS A 92 -5.01 -22.96 -7.95
C LYS A 92 -4.04 -21.92 -8.55
N GLU A 93 -3.51 -20.96 -7.79
CA GLU A 93 -2.69 -19.89 -8.37
C GLU A 93 -1.19 -20.13 -8.16
N ARG A 94 -0.47 -20.41 -9.25
CA ARG A 94 1.01 -20.37 -9.24
C ARG A 94 1.48 -18.92 -9.33
N LEU A 95 2.32 -18.52 -8.39
CA LEU A 95 2.96 -17.19 -8.34
C LEU A 95 3.81 -16.98 -9.61
N LYS A 96 3.47 -16.00 -10.45
CA LYS A 96 4.23 -15.69 -11.67
C LYS A 96 5.26 -14.57 -11.42
N LEU A 97 6.23 -14.86 -10.54
CA LEU A 97 7.31 -13.92 -10.18
C LEU A 97 8.08 -13.42 -11.42
N ALA A 98 8.38 -14.30 -12.38
CA ALA A 98 9.21 -13.99 -13.55
C ALA A 98 8.59 -12.99 -14.54
N GLN A 99 7.28 -12.67 -14.44
CA GLN A 99 6.62 -11.75 -15.37
C GLN A 99 6.60 -10.29 -14.89
N VAL A 100 6.87 -10.06 -13.60
CA VAL A 100 6.90 -8.72 -12.98
C VAL A 100 8.27 -8.07 -13.16
N PHE A 101 9.36 -8.85 -13.05
CA PHE A 101 10.73 -8.33 -13.05
C PHE A 101 11.42 -8.26 -14.42
N SER A 102 10.66 -8.14 -15.51
CA SER A 102 11.31 -7.76 -16.77
C SER A 102 11.81 -6.32 -16.65
N VAL A 103 12.98 -6.00 -17.20
CA VAL A 103 13.54 -4.62 -17.16
C VAL A 103 12.51 -3.60 -17.65
N ARG A 104 11.70 -3.97 -18.65
CA ARG A 104 10.64 -3.13 -19.21
C ARG A 104 9.50 -2.91 -18.23
N SER A 105 9.00 -3.97 -17.59
CA SER A 105 7.93 -3.90 -16.58
C SER A 105 8.37 -3.06 -15.39
N PHE A 106 9.57 -3.35 -14.89
CA PHE A 106 10.18 -2.62 -13.79
C PHE A 106 10.35 -1.13 -14.09
N SER A 107 10.85 -0.79 -15.29
CA SER A 107 10.95 0.61 -15.74
C SER A 107 9.58 1.28 -15.86
N ALA A 108 8.55 0.55 -16.31
CA ALA A 108 7.19 1.06 -16.39
C ALA A 108 6.61 1.35 -15.00
N GLU A 109 6.85 0.48 -14.02
CA GLU A 109 6.44 0.69 -12.62
C GLU A 109 7.16 1.87 -11.97
N ILE A 110 8.46 2.06 -12.21
CA ILE A 110 9.19 3.26 -11.75
C ILE A 110 8.59 4.53 -12.35
N CYS A 111 8.40 4.58 -13.67
CA CYS A 111 7.80 5.74 -14.33
C CYS A 111 6.40 6.03 -13.78
N LEU A 112 5.64 4.97 -13.49
CA LEU A 112 4.29 5.09 -12.95
C LEU A 112 4.30 5.61 -11.51
N ALA A 113 5.20 5.09 -10.66
CA ALA A 113 5.35 5.52 -9.27
C ALA A 113 5.76 7.00 -9.18
N VAL A 114 6.85 7.37 -9.87
CA VAL A 114 7.36 8.76 -9.87
C VAL A 114 6.34 9.70 -10.50
N GLY A 115 5.74 9.28 -11.62
CA GLY A 115 4.78 10.12 -12.33
C GLY A 115 3.50 10.36 -11.53
N PHE A 116 2.99 9.32 -10.87
CA PHE A 116 1.84 9.44 -9.98
C PHE A 116 2.18 10.26 -8.74
N TYR A 117 3.35 10.05 -8.13
CA TYR A 117 3.84 10.85 -7.01
C TYR A 117 3.85 12.35 -7.34
N PHE A 118 4.41 12.76 -8.48
CA PHE A 118 4.41 14.17 -8.89
C PHE A 118 3.01 14.75 -9.09
N ILE A 119 2.08 13.97 -9.64
CA ILE A 119 0.67 14.40 -9.75
C ILE A 119 0.06 14.60 -8.36
N ILE A 120 0.36 13.71 -7.40
CA ILE A 120 -0.10 13.83 -6.02
C ILE A 120 0.52 15.05 -5.33
N THR A 121 1.77 15.43 -5.59
CA THR A 121 2.36 16.65 -4.99
C THR A 121 1.60 17.92 -5.38
N LEU A 122 1.10 18.01 -6.62
CA LEU A 122 0.23 19.12 -7.03
C LEU A 122 -1.12 19.08 -6.31
N TYR A 123 -1.71 17.89 -6.14
CA TYR A 123 -2.91 17.73 -5.33
C TYR A 123 -2.70 18.20 -3.89
N LEU A 124 -1.60 17.81 -3.25
CA LEU A 124 -1.28 18.21 -1.87
C LEU A 124 -1.09 19.73 -1.77
N SER A 125 -0.39 20.35 -2.72
CA SER A 125 -0.23 21.80 -2.79
C SER A 125 -1.59 22.52 -2.91
N PHE A 126 -2.45 22.04 -3.81
CA PHE A 126 -3.80 22.58 -3.96
C PHE A 126 -4.64 22.37 -2.70
N ALA A 127 -4.59 21.18 -2.09
CA ALA A 127 -5.36 20.88 -0.90
C ALA A 127 -4.91 21.70 0.32
N GLY A 128 -3.61 21.95 0.48
CA GLY A 128 -3.08 22.84 1.50
C GLY A 128 -3.60 24.27 1.37
N PHE A 129 -3.77 24.75 0.14
CA PHE A 129 -4.39 26.06 -0.13
C PHE A 129 -5.91 26.06 0.07
N ALA A 130 -6.61 25.06 -0.45
CA ALA A 130 -8.08 25.03 -0.49
C ALA A 130 -8.72 24.55 0.82
N PHE A 131 -8.03 23.69 1.58
CA PHE A 131 -8.53 23.02 2.77
C PHE A 131 -7.48 22.99 3.90
N PRO A 132 -7.03 24.16 4.39
CA PRO A 132 -5.91 24.25 5.33
C PRO A 132 -6.11 23.43 6.60
N ASN A 133 -7.33 23.39 7.17
CA ASN A 133 -7.61 22.60 8.38
C ASN A 133 -7.43 21.09 8.14
N LEU A 134 -7.88 20.58 6.99
CA LEU A 134 -7.71 19.15 6.65
C LEU A 134 -6.24 18.81 6.39
N MET A 135 -5.48 19.77 5.87
CA MET A 135 -4.05 19.63 5.67
C MET A 135 -3.27 19.67 6.98
N GLU A 136 -3.70 20.49 7.94
CA GLU A 136 -3.14 20.48 9.31
C GLU A 136 -3.34 19.13 9.98
N ASP A 137 -4.56 18.57 9.94
CA ASP A 137 -4.85 17.22 10.44
C ASP A 137 -3.96 16.16 9.77
N TYR A 138 -3.74 16.27 8.46
CA TYR A 138 -2.84 15.37 7.71
C TYR A 138 -1.38 15.50 8.16
N ASN A 139 -0.88 16.73 8.32
CA ASN A 139 0.49 16.97 8.73
C ASN A 139 0.74 16.46 10.16
N LEU A 140 -0.20 16.65 11.07
CA LEU A 140 -0.14 16.12 12.44
C LEU A 140 -0.05 14.59 12.46
N LEU A 141 -0.86 13.91 11.66
CA LEU A 141 -0.79 12.44 11.53
C LEU A 141 0.57 12.00 10.98
N MET A 142 1.09 12.67 9.95
CA MET A 142 2.39 12.34 9.36
C MET A 142 3.53 12.54 10.36
N GLU A 143 3.50 13.59 11.17
CA GLU A 143 4.49 13.85 12.23
C GLU A 143 4.44 12.77 13.32
N GLN A 144 3.24 12.41 13.78
CA GLN A 144 3.05 11.40 14.82
C GLN A 144 3.48 9.99 14.37
N THR A 145 3.45 9.71 13.07
CA THR A 145 3.83 8.38 12.57
C THR A 145 5.32 8.07 12.69
N GLY A 146 6.21 9.03 13.01
CA GLY A 146 7.66 8.80 13.06
C GLY A 146 8.31 8.42 11.72
N ILE A 147 7.55 8.47 10.61
CA ILE A 147 8.05 8.16 9.26
C ILE A 147 9.09 9.20 8.83
N ALA A 148 8.93 10.45 9.26
CA ALA A 148 9.85 11.56 8.98
C ALA A 148 11.28 11.32 9.51
N ASP A 149 11.43 10.50 10.55
CA ASP A 149 12.73 10.20 11.16
C ASP A 149 13.61 9.30 10.30
N ARG A 150 13.03 8.63 9.29
CA ARG A 150 13.74 7.81 8.28
C ARG A 150 14.75 6.83 8.87
N THR A 151 14.45 6.30 10.05
CA THR A 151 15.22 5.20 10.64
C THR A 151 15.15 3.96 9.73
N VAL A 152 16.07 3.02 9.92
CA VAL A 152 16.03 1.73 9.20
C VAL A 152 14.69 1.03 9.45
N LEU A 153 14.17 1.11 10.69
CA LEU A 153 12.90 0.51 11.07
C LEU A 153 11.70 1.17 10.38
N SER A 154 11.62 2.50 10.40
CA SER A 154 10.51 3.21 9.74
C SER A 154 10.56 3.01 8.23
N THR A 155 11.75 2.97 7.63
CA THR A 155 11.93 2.65 6.21
C THR A 155 11.41 1.27 5.84
N ILE A 156 11.78 0.23 6.61
CA ILE A 156 11.31 -1.14 6.37
C ILE A 156 9.79 -1.20 6.55
N SER A 157 9.26 -0.55 7.59
CA SER A 157 7.83 -0.49 7.85
C SER A 157 7.07 0.13 6.67
N THR A 158 7.48 1.33 6.23
CA THR A 158 6.78 2.11 5.19
C THR A 158 6.95 1.54 3.78
N ILE A 159 8.11 0.99 3.43
CA ILE A 159 8.43 0.60 2.03
C ILE A 159 8.25 -0.90 1.80
N VAL A 160 8.30 -1.72 2.85
CA VAL A 160 8.19 -3.17 2.73
C VAL A 160 6.92 -3.68 3.38
N PHE A 161 6.74 -3.46 4.68
CA PHE A 161 5.66 -4.09 5.42
C PHE A 161 4.28 -3.52 5.07
N ALA A 162 4.12 -2.19 5.09
CA ALA A 162 2.86 -1.54 4.73
C ALA A 162 2.37 -1.95 3.32
N PRO A 163 3.18 -1.84 2.25
CA PRO A 163 2.79 -2.34 0.92
C PRO A 163 2.39 -3.81 0.91
N ILE A 164 3.13 -4.70 1.56
CA ILE A 164 2.79 -6.13 1.58
C ILE A 164 1.44 -6.36 2.28
N CYS A 165 1.26 -5.78 3.47
CA CYS A 165 0.03 -5.89 4.25
C CYS A 165 -1.18 -5.42 3.45
N GLU A 166 -1.11 -4.18 2.97
CA GLU A 166 -2.23 -3.49 2.33
C GLU A 166 -2.57 -4.17 1.00
N GLU A 167 -1.58 -4.54 0.18
CA GLU A 167 -1.87 -5.25 -1.07
C GLU A 167 -2.51 -6.62 -0.82
N VAL A 168 -2.05 -7.39 0.17
CA VAL A 168 -2.67 -8.67 0.52
C VAL A 168 -4.14 -8.48 0.94
N ILE A 169 -4.44 -7.47 1.74
CA ILE A 169 -5.80 -7.18 2.22
C ILE A 169 -6.71 -6.70 1.08
N PHE A 170 -6.26 -5.71 0.29
CA PHE A 170 -7.11 -5.05 -0.70
C PHE A 170 -7.12 -5.78 -2.05
N ARG A 171 -5.96 -6.18 -2.58
CA ARG A 171 -5.85 -6.82 -3.91
C ARG A 171 -5.89 -8.33 -3.80
N GLY A 172 -5.32 -8.89 -2.72
CA GLY A 172 -5.30 -10.32 -2.45
C GLY A 172 -6.66 -10.86 -1.98
N LEU A 173 -7.33 -10.19 -1.05
CA LEU A 173 -8.59 -10.65 -0.46
C LEU A 173 -9.81 -9.88 -0.99
N THR A 174 -9.92 -8.59 -0.66
CA THR A 174 -11.10 -7.75 -0.96
C THR A 174 -11.47 -7.80 -2.45
N TYR A 175 -10.52 -7.48 -3.32
CA TYR A 175 -10.70 -7.52 -4.77
C TYR A 175 -11.12 -8.92 -5.27
N LYS A 176 -10.46 -9.99 -4.80
CA LYS A 176 -10.76 -11.35 -5.27
C LYS A 176 -12.12 -11.84 -4.81
N PHE A 177 -12.55 -11.50 -3.59
CA PHE A 177 -13.90 -11.78 -3.13
C PHE A 177 -14.94 -10.99 -3.93
N ALA A 178 -14.68 -9.72 -4.24
CA ALA A 178 -15.53 -8.92 -5.13
C ALA A 178 -15.67 -9.56 -6.52
N ARG A 179 -14.55 -10.02 -7.12
CA ARG A 179 -14.58 -10.77 -8.40
C ARG A 179 -15.36 -12.09 -8.28
N ARG A 180 -15.21 -12.84 -7.18
CA ARG A 180 -16.00 -14.06 -6.90
C ARG A 180 -17.49 -13.78 -6.65
N ALA A 181 -17.85 -12.57 -6.22
CA ALA A 181 -19.25 -12.13 -6.12
C ALA A 181 -19.87 -11.84 -7.50
N GLY A 182 -19.05 -11.77 -8.54
CA GLY A 182 -19.48 -11.52 -9.92
C GLY A 182 -19.36 -10.06 -10.34
N LEU A 183 -18.70 -9.20 -9.55
CA LEU A 183 -18.37 -7.85 -9.99
C LEU A 183 -17.36 -7.92 -11.15
N ASN A 184 -17.59 -7.08 -12.15
CA ASN A 184 -16.60 -6.87 -13.22
C ASN A 184 -15.36 -6.16 -12.65
N PHE A 185 -14.31 -6.04 -13.47
CA PHE A 185 -13.07 -5.38 -13.08
C PHE A 185 -13.31 -3.98 -12.51
N LEU A 186 -14.09 -3.15 -13.21
CA LEU A 186 -14.33 -1.76 -12.82
C LEU A 186 -14.95 -1.65 -11.42
N LEU A 187 -16.05 -2.38 -11.17
CA LEU A 187 -16.74 -2.33 -9.88
C LEU A 187 -15.88 -2.93 -8.75
N ALA A 188 -15.17 -4.02 -9.00
CA ALA A 188 -14.28 -4.63 -8.01
C ALA A 188 -13.09 -3.71 -7.69
N ASN A 189 -12.55 -3.01 -8.70
CA ASN A 189 -11.44 -2.08 -8.52
C ASN A 189 -11.86 -0.82 -7.77
N ILE A 190 -13.05 -0.27 -8.07
CA ILE A 190 -13.61 0.86 -7.33
C ILE A 190 -13.87 0.47 -5.87
N LEU A 191 -14.48 -0.70 -5.61
CA LEU A 191 -14.78 -1.15 -4.26
C LEU A 191 -13.52 -1.29 -3.40
N GLN A 192 -12.50 -2.01 -3.90
CA GLN A 192 -11.26 -2.20 -3.13
C GLN A 192 -10.52 -0.86 -2.91
N ALA A 193 -10.49 0.01 -3.91
CA ALA A 193 -9.84 1.31 -3.82
C ALA A 193 -10.56 2.23 -2.83
N LEU A 194 -11.90 2.20 -2.83
CA LEU A 194 -12.71 3.01 -1.91
C LEU A 194 -12.48 2.58 -0.47
N LEU A 195 -12.51 1.27 -0.20
CA LEU A 195 -12.18 0.75 1.13
C LEU A 195 -10.74 1.10 1.52
N PHE A 196 -9.79 1.00 0.58
CA PHE A 196 -8.41 1.41 0.81
C PHE A 196 -8.27 2.91 1.15
N GLY A 197 -9.04 3.79 0.52
CA GLY A 197 -9.06 5.21 0.90
C GLY A 197 -9.68 5.45 2.28
N ILE A 198 -10.82 4.79 2.58
CA ILE A 198 -11.57 5.01 3.83
C ILE A 198 -10.78 4.59 5.06
N ILE A 199 -10.04 3.47 5.01
CA ILE A 199 -9.29 2.96 6.17
C ILE A 199 -8.19 3.92 6.66
N HIS A 200 -7.76 4.88 5.84
CA HIS A 200 -6.77 5.88 6.25
C HIS A 200 -7.34 6.94 7.20
N MET A 201 -8.68 7.02 7.34
CA MET A 201 -9.36 7.90 8.31
C MET A 201 -8.93 9.38 8.27
N ASN A 202 -8.39 9.84 7.15
CA ASN A 202 -7.99 11.22 6.91
C ASN A 202 -8.42 11.62 5.50
N TRP A 203 -8.98 12.82 5.33
CA TRP A 203 -9.53 13.27 4.06
C TRP A 203 -8.47 13.47 2.98
N ILE A 204 -7.33 14.07 3.33
CA ILE A 204 -6.25 14.33 2.38
C ILE A 204 -5.63 13.01 1.92
N GLN A 205 -5.26 12.16 2.88
CA GLN A 205 -4.64 10.87 2.63
C GLN A 205 -5.59 9.88 1.95
N GLY A 206 -6.81 9.75 2.45
CA GLY A 206 -7.81 8.85 1.90
C GLY A 206 -8.13 9.14 0.42
N THR A 207 -8.12 10.42 0.03
CA THR A 207 -8.39 10.81 -1.37
C THR A 207 -7.26 10.38 -2.32
N TYR A 208 -5.99 10.64 -1.98
CA TYR A 208 -4.90 10.17 -2.83
C TYR A 208 -4.70 8.65 -2.73
N ALA A 209 -4.98 8.06 -1.56
CA ALA A 209 -4.95 6.61 -1.36
C ALA A 209 -6.03 5.91 -2.19
N PHE A 210 -7.23 6.49 -2.34
CA PHE A 210 -8.24 5.99 -3.28
C PHE A 210 -7.72 5.99 -4.74
N CYS A 211 -7.07 7.08 -5.16
CA CYS A 211 -6.53 7.19 -6.51
C CYS A 211 -5.38 6.20 -6.77
N LEU A 212 -4.44 6.09 -5.83
CA LEU A 212 -3.41 5.04 -5.83
C LEU A 212 -4.05 3.65 -5.81
N GLY A 213 -5.12 3.53 -5.03
CA GLY A 213 -6.08 2.45 -4.92
C GLY A 213 -6.43 1.82 -6.27
N LEU A 214 -7.00 2.66 -7.13
CA LEU A 214 -7.43 2.32 -8.48
C LEU A 214 -6.26 1.91 -9.37
N LEU A 215 -5.13 2.61 -9.26
CA LEU A 215 -3.92 2.38 -10.06
C LEU A 215 -3.29 1.02 -9.75
N LEU A 216 -3.11 0.71 -8.48
CA LEU A 216 -2.59 -0.56 -7.99
C LEU A 216 -3.50 -1.73 -8.38
N GLY A 217 -4.83 -1.56 -8.29
CA GLY A 217 -5.77 -2.59 -8.74
C GLY A 217 -5.75 -2.80 -10.25
N PHE A 218 -5.52 -1.74 -11.05
CA PHE A 218 -5.26 -1.86 -12.49
C PHE A 218 -3.97 -2.63 -12.78
N VAL A 219 -2.88 -2.32 -12.09
CA VAL A 219 -1.59 -3.02 -12.23
C VAL A 219 -1.71 -4.49 -11.83
N ASN A 220 -2.37 -4.79 -10.71
CA ASN A 220 -2.64 -6.16 -10.28
C ASN A 220 -3.42 -6.95 -11.35
N GLU A 221 -4.49 -6.38 -11.93
CA GLU A 221 -5.26 -7.04 -12.99
C GLU A 221 -4.43 -7.19 -14.28
N ARG A 222 -3.66 -6.18 -14.66
CA ARG A 222 -2.87 -6.16 -15.89
C ARG A 222 -1.75 -7.20 -15.89
N TYR A 223 -1.11 -7.40 -14.75
CA TYR A 223 -0.02 -8.37 -14.56
C TYR A 223 -0.52 -9.72 -14.05
N HIS A 224 -1.77 -9.80 -13.57
CA HIS A 224 -2.28 -10.95 -12.81
C HIS A 224 -1.32 -11.36 -11.68
N SER A 225 -0.75 -10.37 -11.00
CA SER A 225 0.30 -10.57 -10.02
C SER A 225 0.20 -9.54 -8.90
N LEU A 226 0.03 -10.04 -7.68
CA LEU A 226 0.02 -9.22 -6.47
C LEU A 226 1.38 -8.51 -6.28
N TYR A 227 2.47 -9.15 -6.68
CA TYR A 227 3.83 -8.58 -6.55
C TYR A 227 4.02 -7.29 -7.36
N ALA A 228 3.32 -7.14 -8.50
CA ALA A 228 3.40 -5.90 -9.28
C ALA A 228 2.71 -4.74 -8.55
N ALA A 229 1.61 -5.02 -7.84
CA ALA A 229 0.99 -4.00 -7.00
C ALA A 229 1.87 -3.68 -5.78
N VAL A 230 2.45 -4.70 -5.13
CA VAL A 230 3.37 -4.50 -3.99
C VAL A 230 4.58 -3.66 -4.41
N LEU A 231 5.17 -3.95 -5.57
CA LEU A 231 6.32 -3.20 -6.08
C LEU A 231 5.95 -1.75 -6.40
N LEU A 232 4.87 -1.50 -7.16
CA LEU A 232 4.43 -0.14 -7.45
C LEU A 232 4.13 0.65 -6.16
N HIS A 233 3.48 0.02 -5.18
CA HIS A 233 3.17 0.65 -3.90
C HIS A 233 4.44 0.96 -3.11
N ALA A 234 5.38 0.01 -3.01
CA ALA A 234 6.68 0.23 -2.40
C ALA A 234 7.47 1.38 -3.07
N LEU A 235 7.44 1.45 -4.41
CA LEU A 235 8.07 2.54 -5.16
C LEU A 235 7.38 3.89 -4.91
N PHE A 236 6.05 3.92 -4.81
CA PHE A 236 5.32 5.14 -4.47
C PHE A 236 5.68 5.63 -3.05
N ASN A 237 5.72 4.72 -2.07
CA ASN A 237 6.12 5.05 -0.70
C ASN A 237 7.58 5.49 -0.65
N PHE A 238 8.47 4.83 -1.40
CA PHE A 238 9.87 5.28 -1.56
C PHE A 238 9.94 6.70 -2.11
N CYS A 239 9.11 7.06 -3.09
CA CYS A 239 9.06 8.44 -3.58
C CYS A 239 8.60 9.41 -2.48
N GLY A 240 7.54 9.06 -1.74
CA GLY A 240 7.04 9.87 -0.62
C GLY A 240 8.05 10.07 0.50
N THR A 241 8.90 9.08 0.78
CA THR A 241 9.91 9.17 1.86
C THR A 241 11.21 9.84 1.40
N TYR A 242 11.78 9.39 0.27
CA TYR A 242 13.15 9.77 -0.13
C TYR A 242 13.19 10.76 -1.28
N LEU A 243 12.33 10.61 -2.29
CA LEU A 243 12.29 11.57 -3.40
C LEU A 243 11.74 12.92 -2.94
N ALA A 244 10.77 12.92 -2.02
CA ALA A 244 10.24 14.13 -1.40
C ALA A 244 11.35 14.99 -0.77
N GLU A 245 12.21 14.37 0.05
CA GLU A 245 13.37 15.02 0.66
C GLU A 245 14.38 15.50 -0.39
N ALA A 246 14.72 14.63 -1.34
CA ALA A 246 15.68 14.96 -2.39
C ALA A 246 15.25 16.16 -3.23
N LEU A 247 13.94 16.44 -3.31
CA LEU A 247 13.36 17.59 -4.01
C LEU A 247 13.09 18.79 -3.10
N GLY A 248 13.38 18.71 -1.80
CA GLY A 248 13.11 19.77 -0.82
C GLY A 248 13.90 21.06 -1.03
N PHE A 249 14.91 21.05 -1.90
CA PHE A 249 15.63 22.28 -2.31
C PHE A 249 14.84 23.14 -3.31
N LEU A 250 13.78 22.59 -3.92
CA LEU A 250 12.95 23.32 -4.88
C LEU A 250 12.07 24.34 -4.14
N PRO A 251 11.79 25.52 -4.74
CA PRO A 251 10.89 26.50 -4.14
C PRO A 251 9.47 25.94 -3.94
N ASP A 252 8.90 26.16 -2.76
CA ASP A 252 7.51 25.85 -2.44
C ASP A 252 6.57 26.91 -3.06
N VAL A 253 6.36 26.79 -4.37
CA VAL A 253 5.45 27.65 -5.13
C VAL A 253 4.61 26.85 -6.11
N PRO A 254 3.35 27.24 -6.37
CA PRO A 254 2.44 26.48 -7.25
C PRO A 254 3.00 26.14 -8.64
N GLY A 255 3.84 27.02 -9.20
CA GLY A 255 4.48 26.80 -10.50
C GLY A 255 5.42 25.59 -10.54
N VAL A 256 6.12 25.30 -9.43
CA VAL A 256 7.01 24.13 -9.33
C VAL A 256 6.18 22.85 -9.32
N TYR A 257 5.14 22.78 -8.49
CA TYR A 257 4.24 21.62 -8.43
C TYR A 257 3.52 21.37 -9.76
N ALA A 258 3.10 22.43 -10.45
CA ALA A 258 2.51 22.32 -11.79
C ALA A 258 3.52 21.74 -12.81
N GLY A 259 4.77 22.19 -12.77
CA GLY A 259 5.85 21.64 -13.60
C GLY A 259 6.13 20.17 -13.30
N MET A 260 6.21 19.80 -12.02
CA MET A 260 6.36 18.40 -11.59
C MET A 260 5.19 17.55 -12.08
N ALA A 261 3.95 18.01 -11.92
CA ALA A 261 2.78 17.29 -12.41
C ALA A 261 2.81 17.10 -13.94
N ALA A 262 3.27 18.10 -14.70
CA ALA A 262 3.44 17.97 -16.15
C ALA A 262 4.46 16.87 -16.51
N VAL A 263 5.61 16.83 -15.81
CA VAL A 263 6.57 15.72 -15.92
C VAL A 263 5.91 14.39 -15.52
N GLY A 264 5.09 14.40 -14.48
CA GLY A 264 4.39 13.21 -14.01
C GLY A 264 3.45 12.62 -15.05
N VAL A 265 2.67 13.46 -15.75
CA VAL A 265 1.81 13.03 -16.86
C VAL A 265 2.63 12.40 -18.00
N ILE A 266 3.80 12.97 -18.31
CA ILE A 266 4.71 12.41 -19.33
C ILE A 266 5.20 11.02 -18.90
N LEU A 267 5.62 10.86 -17.64
CA LEU A 267 6.10 9.58 -17.11
C LEU A 267 5.00 8.51 -17.09
N VAL A 268 3.75 8.87 -16.76
CA VAL A 268 2.59 7.97 -16.87
C VAL A 268 2.37 7.55 -18.33
N GLY A 269 2.49 8.49 -19.28
CA GLY A 269 2.43 8.19 -20.72
C GLY A 269 3.53 7.24 -21.20
N ILE A 270 4.77 7.43 -20.73
CA ILE A 270 5.90 6.54 -20.99
C ILE A 270 5.61 5.14 -20.43
N SER A 271 5.15 5.05 -19.18
CA SER A 271 4.76 3.79 -18.56
C SER A 271 3.71 3.06 -19.41
N TRP A 272 2.65 3.76 -19.82
CA TRP A 272 1.60 3.20 -20.69
C TRP A 272 2.16 2.65 -22.02
N TYR A 273 3.06 3.40 -22.67
CA TYR A 273 3.74 2.94 -23.88
C TYR A 273 4.61 1.70 -23.64
N LEU A 274 5.34 1.67 -22.52
CA LEU A 274 6.13 0.52 -22.11
C LEU A 274 5.25 -0.73 -21.95
N LEU A 275 4.12 -0.60 -21.27
CA LEU A 275 3.17 -1.69 -21.02
C LEU A 275 2.47 -2.20 -22.29
N LYS A 276 2.20 -1.33 -23.28
CA LYS A 276 1.53 -1.73 -24.53
C LYS A 276 2.44 -2.60 -25.40
N LYS A 277 3.69 -2.19 -25.59
CA LYS A 277 4.65 -2.92 -26.45
C LYS A 277 5.09 -4.26 -25.83
N GLU A 278 5.05 -4.39 -24.50
CA GLU A 278 5.31 -5.70 -23.88
C GLU A 278 4.24 -6.73 -24.28
N LYS A 279 2.97 -6.30 -24.38
CA LYS A 279 1.88 -7.15 -24.83
C LYS A 279 2.07 -7.58 -26.29
N SER A 280 2.47 -6.65 -27.17
CA SER A 280 2.73 -6.98 -28.58
C SER A 280 3.88 -7.98 -28.73
N VAL A 281 5.01 -7.77 -28.04
CA VAL A 281 6.17 -8.69 -28.08
C VAL A 281 5.80 -10.08 -27.55
N LYS A 282 5.01 -10.18 -26.48
CA LYS A 282 4.53 -11.50 -25.98
C LYS A 282 3.60 -12.19 -26.98
N MET A 283 2.74 -11.45 -27.68
CA MET A 283 1.85 -11.99 -28.71
C MET A 283 2.64 -12.46 -29.95
N GLU A 284 3.62 -11.68 -30.41
CA GLU A 284 4.51 -12.04 -31.53
C GLU A 284 5.32 -13.30 -31.21
N ARG A 285 5.91 -13.40 -30.01
CA ARG A 285 6.65 -14.60 -29.58
C ARG A 285 5.75 -15.84 -29.48
N ALA A 286 4.52 -15.67 -28.98
CA ALA A 286 3.55 -16.76 -28.88
C ALA A 286 2.99 -17.18 -30.24
N ALA A 287 3.01 -16.29 -31.25
CA ALA A 287 2.70 -16.62 -32.64
C ALA A 287 3.86 -17.35 -33.30
N ALA A 288 5.10 -16.86 -33.12
CA ALA A 288 6.31 -17.50 -33.65
C ALA A 288 6.55 -18.90 -33.09
N GLY A 289 6.34 -19.13 -31.79
CA GLY A 289 6.45 -20.46 -31.18
C GLY A 289 5.42 -21.47 -31.67
N ARG A 290 4.22 -21.03 -32.07
CA ARG A 290 3.21 -21.91 -32.67
C ARG A 290 3.53 -22.31 -34.11
N ILE A 291 4.28 -21.47 -34.83
CA ILE A 291 4.74 -21.79 -36.19
C ILE A 291 5.83 -22.86 -36.11
N THR A 292 6.78 -22.74 -35.17
CA THR A 292 7.86 -23.73 -34.99
C THR A 292 7.39 -25.09 -34.46
N ASP A 293 6.32 -25.12 -33.66
CA ASP A 293 5.72 -26.39 -33.19
C ASP A 293 4.83 -27.06 -34.25
N GLY A 294 4.28 -26.29 -35.20
CA GLY A 294 3.48 -26.81 -36.32
C GLY A 294 4.32 -27.49 -37.42
N ASP A 295 5.55 -27.02 -37.64
CA ASP A 295 6.45 -27.58 -38.65
C ASP A 295 7.14 -28.88 -38.19
N ASN A 296 7.13 -29.20 -36.90
CA ASN A 296 7.70 -30.44 -36.33
C ASN A 296 6.69 -31.61 -36.22
N MET A 297 5.47 -31.45 -36.75
CA MET A 297 4.43 -32.50 -36.74
C MET A 297 4.24 -33.19 -38.11
N ASN A 298 5.15 -32.97 -39.06
CA ASN A 298 5.16 -33.61 -40.37
C ASN A 298 6.45 -34.42 -40.58
N PHE A 299 6.63 -35.52 -39.82
CA PHE A 299 7.49 -36.65 -40.22
C PHE A 299 6.97 -37.94 -39.59
#